data_AF-A0A9D6TG53-F1
#
_entry.id   AF-A0A9D6TG53-F1
#
_cell.length_a   1.000
_cell.length_b   1.000
_cell.length_c   1.000
_cell.angle_alpha   90.00
_cell.angle_beta   90.00
_cell.angle_gamma   90.00
#
_symmetry.space_group_name_H-M   'P 1'
#
loop_
_entity.id
_entity.type
_entity.pdbx_description
1 polymer ?
#
loop_
_entity_poly.entity_id
_entity_poly.type
_entity_poly.pdbx_seq_one_letter_code
_entity_poly.pdbx_strand_id
1 'polypeptide(L)' 'MPMTLTEIYAEARQLSPEQSAELIDLLLVDTFNRPDPAVEEAWGKEIDRRLAELESGKVKGIPAGEVIADVRKIVGL' A
#
# COMPACT_ATOMS: atom_id res chain seq x y z
N MET A 1 15.57 -24.43 18.50
CA MET A 1 15.03 -23.22 19.15
C MET A 1 14.60 -22.27 18.06
N PRO A 2 13.45 -21.59 18.15
CA PRO A 2 13.07 -20.59 17.16
C PRO A 2 14.09 -19.43 17.18
N MET A 3 14.37 -18.87 16.02
CA MET A 3 15.17 -17.65 15.91
C MET A 3 14.45 -16.50 16.62
N THR A 4 15.21 -15.59 17.21
CA THR A 4 14.69 -14.35 17.78
C THR A 4 14.32 -13.36 16.66
N LEU A 5 13.42 -12.42 16.95
CA LEU A 5 13.05 -11.37 15.99
C LEU A 5 14.27 -10.57 15.50
N THR A 6 15.23 -10.31 16.38
CA THR A 6 16.46 -9.59 16.05
C THR A 6 17.34 -10.39 15.08
N GLU A 7 17.44 -11.70 15.25
CA GLU A 7 18.17 -12.57 14.32
C GLU A 7 17.48 -12.62 12.95
N ILE A 8 16.14 -12.75 12.91
CA ILE A 8 15.37 -12.71 11.66
C ILE A 8 15.58 -11.39 10.92
N TYR A 9 15.52 -10.25 11.64
CA TYR A 9 15.78 -8.94 11.06
C TYR A 9 17.22 -8.80 10.53
N ALA A 10 18.19 -9.33 11.27
CA ALA A 10 19.60 -9.27 10.89
C ALA A 10 19.90 -10.06 9.59
N GLU A 11 19.19 -11.15 9.34
CA GLU A 11 19.26 -11.90 8.09
C GLU A 11 18.48 -11.21 6.96
N ALA A 12 17.24 -10.77 7.24
CA ALA A 12 16.38 -10.14 6.23
C ALA A 12 17.00 -8.85 5.65
N ARG A 13 17.75 -8.09 6.44
CA ARG A 13 18.43 -6.87 5.96
C ARG A 13 19.61 -7.12 5.02
N GLN A 14 20.09 -8.37 4.90
CA GLN A 14 21.15 -8.75 3.96
C GLN A 14 20.61 -9.12 2.57
N LEU A 15 19.28 -9.27 2.44
CA LEU A 15 18.63 -9.60 1.18
C LEU A 15 18.78 -8.47 0.17
N SER A 16 18.75 -8.83 -1.11
CA SER A 16 18.58 -7.82 -2.16
C SER A 16 17.23 -7.11 -2.01
N PRO A 17 17.05 -5.90 -2.57
CA PRO A 17 15.77 -5.21 -2.55
C PRO A 17 14.60 -6.07 -3.07
N GLU A 18 14.84 -6.86 -4.11
CA GLU A 18 13.84 -7.74 -4.74
C GLU A 18 13.45 -8.88 -3.80
N GLN A 19 14.44 -9.55 -3.19
CA GLN A 19 14.20 -10.62 -2.22
C GLN A 19 13.55 -10.10 -0.93
N SER A 20 13.90 -8.89 -0.50
CA SER A 20 13.27 -8.24 0.64
C SER A 20 11.80 -7.91 0.34
N ALA A 21 11.47 -7.47 -0.88
CA ALA A 21 10.09 -7.23 -1.28
C ALA A 21 9.28 -8.54 -1.29
N GLU A 22 9.83 -9.60 -1.87
CA GLU A 22 9.20 -10.92 -1.88
C GLU A 22 8.96 -11.46 -0.45
N LEU A 23 9.95 -11.33 0.44
CA LEU A 23 9.80 -11.72 1.85
C LEU A 23 8.68 -10.91 2.54
N ILE A 24 8.60 -9.60 2.28
CA ILE A 24 7.54 -8.75 2.82
C ILE A 24 6.18 -9.23 2.32
N ASP A 25 6.04 -9.54 1.02
CA ASP A 25 4.78 -10.02 0.46
C ASP A 25 4.32 -11.34 1.10
N LEU A 26 5.24 -12.30 1.26
CA LEU A 26 4.95 -13.57 1.94
C LEU A 26 4.49 -13.35 3.39
N LEU A 27 5.23 -12.51 4.14
CA LEU A 27 4.89 -12.20 5.52
C LEU A 27 3.55 -11.45 5.63
N LEU A 28 3.24 -10.55 4.69
CA LEU A 28 1.98 -9.83 4.66
C LEU A 28 0.81 -10.80 4.47
N VAL A 29 0.92 -11.73 3.52
CA VAL A 29 -0.10 -12.76 3.26
C VAL A 29 -0.36 -13.62 4.49
N ASP A 30 0.70 -14.08 5.15
CA ASP A 30 0.60 -14.96 6.32
C ASP A 30 0.11 -14.21 7.57
N THR A 31 0.50 -12.95 7.74
CA THR A 31 0.21 -12.17 8.95
C THR A 31 -1.19 -11.57 8.95
N PHE A 32 -1.61 -10.99 7.82
CA PHE A 32 -2.83 -10.19 7.78
C PHE A 32 -4.06 -10.98 7.29
N ASN A 33 -3.90 -12.28 7.00
CA ASN A 33 -4.87 -13.12 6.32
C ASN A 33 -5.28 -12.49 4.96
N ARG A 34 -5.98 -13.23 4.09
CA ARG A 34 -6.61 -12.56 2.94
C ARG A 34 -7.61 -11.52 3.47
N PRO A 35 -7.72 -10.33 2.83
CA PRO A 35 -8.72 -9.34 3.21
C PRO A 35 -10.08 -10.03 3.30
N ASP A 36 -10.88 -9.66 4.31
CA ASP A 36 -12.23 -10.16 4.45
C ASP A 36 -12.95 -10.02 3.10
N PRO A 37 -13.48 -11.12 2.51
CA PRO A 37 -14.13 -11.06 1.21
C PRO A 37 -15.21 -9.97 1.12
N ALA A 38 -15.90 -9.66 2.21
CA ALA A 38 -16.88 -8.58 2.26
C ALA A 38 -16.22 -7.19 2.16
N VAL A 39 -15.04 -7.01 2.75
CA VAL A 39 -14.25 -5.77 2.62
C VAL A 39 -13.72 -5.64 1.20
N GLU A 40 -13.21 -6.72 0.60
CA GLU A 40 -12.73 -6.71 -0.78
C GLU A 40 -13.86 -6.37 -1.77
N GLU A 41 -15.04 -6.97 -1.59
CA GLU A 41 -16.22 -6.64 -2.41
C GLU A 41 -16.66 -5.18 -2.23
N ALA A 42 -16.71 -4.69 -1.00
CA ALA A 42 -17.06 -3.30 -0.71
C ALA A 42 -16.03 -2.33 -1.31
N TRP A 43 -14.75 -2.69 -1.28
CA TRP A 43 -13.69 -1.88 -1.85
C TRP A 43 -13.76 -1.83 -3.38
N GLY A 44 -14.00 -2.96 -4.04
CA GLY A 44 -14.22 -3.01 -5.49
C GLY A 44 -15.37 -2.11 -5.94
N LYS A 45 -16.54 -2.20 -5.26
CA LYS A 45 -17.69 -1.32 -5.54
C LYS A 45 -17.35 0.16 -5.39
N GLU A 46 -16.54 0.51 -4.39
CA GLU A 46 -16.13 1.89 -4.14
C GLU A 46 -15.15 2.40 -5.21
N ILE A 47 -14.23 1.55 -5.68
CA ILE A 47 -13.32 1.88 -6.79
C ILE A 47 -14.12 2.17 -8.06
N ASP A 48 -15.03 1.27 -8.44
CA ASP A 48 -15.87 1.43 -9.63
C ASP A 48 -16.70 2.72 -9.56
N ARG A 49 -17.31 2.98 -8.40
CA ARG A 49 -18.06 4.21 -8.15
C ARG A 49 -17.17 5.43 -8.33
N ARG A 50 -16.01 5.50 -7.66
CA ARG A 50 -15.11 6.67 -7.73
C ARG A 50 -14.58 6.91 -9.14
N LEU A 51 -14.23 5.84 -9.85
CA LEU A 51 -13.76 5.94 -11.23
C LEU A 51 -14.85 6.54 -12.12
N ALA A 52 -16.08 6.01 -12.06
CA ALA A 52 -17.20 6.54 -12.83
C ALA A 52 -17.52 8.02 -12.50
N GLU A 53 -17.40 8.42 -11.23
CA GLU A 53 -17.58 9.82 -10.82
C GLU A 53 -16.50 10.74 -11.38
N LEU A 54 -15.26 10.28 -11.48
CA LEU A 54 -14.16 11.04 -12.09
C LEU A 54 -14.33 11.12 -13.61
N GLU A 55 -14.62 10.00 -14.28
CA GLU A 55 -14.78 9.93 -15.74
C GLU A 55 -15.98 10.75 -16.23
N SER A 56 -17.09 10.73 -15.49
CA SER A 56 -18.27 11.56 -15.78
C SER A 56 -18.07 13.05 -15.45
N GLY A 57 -16.97 13.41 -14.77
CA GLY A 57 -16.73 14.77 -14.28
C GLY A 57 -17.65 15.19 -13.12
N LYS A 58 -18.42 14.26 -12.54
CA LYS A 58 -19.23 14.50 -11.33
C LYS A 58 -18.33 14.91 -10.16
N VAL A 59 -17.13 14.33 -10.08
CA VAL A 59 -16.06 14.73 -9.17
C VAL A 59 -14.91 15.31 -9.99
N LYS A 60 -14.36 16.44 -9.55
CA LYS A 60 -13.18 17.04 -10.15
C LYS A 60 -11.94 16.58 -9.39
N GLY A 61 -11.03 15.91 -10.10
CA GLY A 61 -9.69 15.62 -9.58
C GLY A 61 -8.87 16.89 -9.38
N ILE A 62 -7.89 16.81 -8.48
CA ILE A 62 -6.88 17.86 -8.29
C ILE A 62 -5.66 17.45 -9.13
N PRO A 63 -5.05 18.36 -9.90
CA PRO A 63 -3.81 18.05 -10.61
C PRO A 63 -2.74 17.53 -9.67
N ALA A 64 -2.09 16.42 -10.05
CA ALA A 64 -1.07 15.78 -9.21
C ALA A 64 0.08 16.74 -8.83
N GLY A 65 0.45 17.67 -9.71
CA GLY A 65 1.47 18.68 -9.42
C GLY A 65 1.11 19.60 -8.26
N GLU A 66 -0.18 19.97 -8.13
CA GLU A 66 -0.66 20.79 -7.01
C GLU A 66 -0.61 20.00 -5.70
N VAL A 67 -1.10 18.76 -5.72
CA VAL A 67 -1.04 17.86 -4.54
C VAL A 67 0.40 17.64 -4.07
N ILE A 68 1.32 17.35 -4.98
CA ILE A 68 2.73 17.13 -4.65
C ILE A 68 3.37 18.42 -4.10
N ALA A 69 3.07 19.58 -4.69
CA ALA A 69 3.57 20.86 -4.20
C ALA A 69 3.10 21.16 -2.77
N ASP A 70 1.83 20.86 -2.45
CA ASP A 70 1.31 21.05 -1.10
C ASP A 70 1.91 20.06 -0.09
N VAL A 71 2.10 18.80 -0.48
CA VAL A 71 2.81 17.81 0.35
C VAL A 71 4.22 18.30 0.69
N ARG A 72 4.98 18.81 -0.30
CA ARG A 72 6.34 19.33 -0.06
C ARG A 72 6.37 20.45 0.97
N LYS A 73 5.43 21.40 0.89
CA LYS A 73 5.28 22.46 1.91
C LYS A 73 5.04 21.89 3.30
N ILE A 74 4.21 20.85 3.43
CA ILE A 74 3.90 20.20 4.71
C ILE A 74 5.14 19.51 5.30
N VAL A 75 5.93 18.83 4.45
CA VAL A 75 7.11 18.07 4.90
C VAL A 75 8.40 18.90 4.92
N GLY A 76 8.35 20.18 4.57
CA GLY A 76 9.49 21.10 4.62
C GLY A 76 10.52 20.92 3.49
N LEU A 77 10.08 20.47 2.31
CA LEU A 77 10.89 20.30 1.09
C LEU A 77 10.70 21.43 0.07
#